data_AF-A0A4R9XC41-F1
#
_entry.id   AF-A0A4R9XC41-F1
#
_cell.length_a   1.000
_cell.length_b   1.000
_cell.length_c   1.000
_cell.angle_alpha   90.00
_cell.angle_beta   90.00
_cell.angle_gamma   90.00
#
_symmetry.space_group_name_H-M   'P 1'
#
loop_
_entity.id
_entity.type
_entity.pdbx_description
1 polymer ?
#
loop_
_entity_poly.entity_id
_entity_poly.type
_entity_poly.pdbx_seq_one_letter_code
_entity_poly.pdbx_strand_id
1 'polypeptide(L)' 'MVPPSPYEGADHHAPYKPETEQFMICPVCGWEIDMRNLGEVLHHASKRHRPLRYDDTGN' A
#
# COMPACT_ATOMS: atom_id res chain seq x y z
N MET A 1 5.49 14.75 -25.91
CA MET A 1 6.78 14.50 -25.25
C MET A 1 6.84 15.39 -24.02
N VAL A 2 7.08 14.81 -22.83
CA VAL A 2 7.26 15.57 -21.58
C VAL A 2 8.75 15.95 -21.50
N PRO A 3 9.11 17.23 -21.28
CA PRO A 3 10.51 17.63 -21.14
C PRO A 3 11.13 16.98 -19.88
N PRO A 4 12.43 16.66 -19.88
CA PRO A 4 13.08 16.07 -18.71
C PRO A 4 13.05 17.04 -17.53
N SER A 5 12.80 16.50 -16.33
CA SER A 5 12.93 17.22 -15.07
C SER A 5 14.39 17.65 -14.86
N PRO A 6 14.67 18.87 -14.36
CA PRO A 6 16.03 19.29 -13.98
C PRO A 6 16.52 18.61 -12.69
N TYR A 7 15.65 17.86 -12.01
CA TYR A 7 15.97 17.11 -10.79
C TYR A 7 16.27 15.65 -11.15
N GLU A 8 17.50 15.21 -10.87
CA GLU A 8 17.89 13.81 -10.90
C GLU A 8 17.46 13.14 -9.59
N GLY A 9 16.69 12.05 -9.68
CA GLY A 9 16.40 11.22 -8.52
C GLY A 9 17.67 10.49 -8.07
N ALA A 10 17.89 10.39 -6.76
CA ALA A 10 18.95 9.56 -6.21
C ALA A 10 18.39 8.16 -5.93
N ASP A 11 19.09 7.12 -6.35
CA ASP A 11 18.76 5.76 -5.92
C ASP A 11 18.98 5.66 -4.42
N HIS A 12 17.96 5.22 -3.70
CA HIS A 12 18.04 5.06 -2.25
C HIS A 12 18.87 3.83 -1.84
N HIS A 13 19.36 3.04 -2.82
CA HIS A 13 20.10 1.78 -2.65
C HIS A 13 19.49 0.83 -1.61
N ALA A 14 18.19 0.96 -1.34
CA ALA A 14 17.50 0.12 -0.40
C ALA A 14 17.39 -1.29 -0.98
N PRO A 15 17.66 -2.34 -0.19
CA PRO A 15 17.43 -3.70 -0.64
C PRO A 15 15.95 -3.87 -1.01
N TYR A 16 15.71 -4.59 -2.10
CA TYR A 16 14.36 -5.00 -2.47
C TYR A 16 13.76 -5.82 -1.33
N LYS A 17 12.58 -5.42 -0.87
CA LYS A 17 11.80 -6.20 0.09
C LYS A 17 10.87 -7.13 -0.70
N PRO A 18 10.75 -8.41 -0.33
CA PRO A 18 9.81 -9.32 -0.97
C PRO A 18 8.37 -8.79 -0.83
N GLU A 19 7.53 -9.10 -1.80
CA GLU A 19 6.14 -8.63 -1.81
C GLU A 19 5.36 -9.06 -0.57
N THR A 20 5.67 -10.24 -0.02
CA THR A 20 5.06 -10.76 1.21
C THR A 20 5.30 -9.87 2.44
N GLU A 21 6.41 -9.12 2.47
CA GLU A 21 6.72 -8.18 3.56
C GLU A 21 5.93 -6.86 3.46
N GLN A 22 5.17 -6.66 2.37
CA GLN A 22 4.33 -5.48 2.18
C GLN A 22 2.94 -5.66 2.78
N PHE A 23 2.58 -6.86 3.23
CA PHE A 23 1.29 -7.14 3.82
C PHE A 23 1.38 -7.17 5.35
N MET A 24 0.35 -6.64 6.02
CA MET A 24 0.22 -6.75 7.47
C MET A 24 -1.19 -7.18 7.86
N ILE A 25 -1.32 -7.99 8.90
CA ILE A 25 -2.64 -8.34 9.44
C ILE A 25 -3.08 -7.29 10.45
N CYS A 26 -4.26 -6.71 10.23
CA CYS A 26 -4.83 -5.77 11.17
C CYS A 26 -5.21 -6.46 12.49
N PRO A 27 -4.73 -6.00 13.66
CA PRO A 27 -5.09 -6.59 14.94
C PRO A 27 -6.53 -6.27 15.38
N VAL A 28 -7.19 -5.30 14.73
CA VAL A 28 -8.56 -4.86 15.08
C VAL A 28 -9.61 -5.67 14.32
N CYS A 29 -9.46 -5.78 13.00
CA CYS A 29 -10.45 -6.43 12.14
C CYS A 29 -10.00 -7.78 11.58
N GLY A 30 -8.72 -8.15 11.73
CA GLY A 30 -8.15 -9.40 11.23
C GLY A 30 -7.90 -9.43 9.72
N TRP A 31 -8.15 -8.33 9.00
CA TRP A 31 -7.97 -8.25 7.56
C TRP A 31 -6.51 -7.97 7.18
N GLU A 32 -6.07 -8.50 6.04
CA GLU A 32 -4.76 -8.21 5.46
C GLU A 32 -4.75 -6.81 4.82
N ILE A 33 -3.74 -6.02 5.12
CA ILE A 33 -3.56 -4.65 4.62
C ILE A 33 -2.35 -4.64 3.70
N ASP A 34 -2.50 -4.24 2.44
CA ASP A 34 -1.35 -3.93 1.57
C ASP A 34 -0.78 -2.56 1.94
N MET A 35 0.43 -2.54 2.51
CA MET A 35 1.14 -1.31 2.90
C MET A 35 1.55 -0.42 1.74
N ARG A 36 1.50 -0.93 0.51
CA ARG A 36 1.69 -0.13 -0.71
C ARG A 36 0.42 0.60 -1.10
N ASN A 37 -0.74 0.12 -0.68
CA ASN A 37 -2.03 0.74 -0.95
C ASN A 37 -2.35 1.79 0.13
N LEU A 38 -2.06 3.05 -0.19
CA LEU A 38 -2.33 4.19 0.71
C LEU A 38 -3.81 4.27 1.14
N GLY A 39 -4.75 3.87 0.27
CA GLY A 39 -6.18 3.85 0.60
C GLY A 39 -6.49 2.86 1.72
N GLU A 40 -5.91 1.66 1.67
CA GLU A 40 -6.05 0.66 2.73
C GLU A 40 -5.38 1.11 4.03
N VAL A 41 -4.17 1.66 3.96
CA VAL A 41 -3.42 2.18 5.11
C VAL A 41 -4.26 3.24 5.85
N LEU A 42 -4.80 4.22 5.11
CA LEU A 42 -5.58 5.30 5.68
C LEU A 42 -6.91 4.81 6.27
N HIS A 43 -7.57 3.86 5.64
CA HIS A 43 -8.78 3.23 6.20
C HIS A 43 -8.50 2.58 7.54
N HIS A 44 -7.38 1.86 7.66
CA HIS A 44 -6.99 1.17 8.88
C HIS A 44 -6.43 2.09 9.98
N ALA A 45 -6.03 3.32 9.66
CA ALA A 45 -5.69 4.35 10.64
C ALA A 45 -6.91 4.79 11.49
N SER A 46 -8.15 4.56 11.01
CA SER A 46 -9.37 4.82 11.78
C SER A 46 -9.61 3.73 12.84
N LYS A 47 -9.93 4.10 14.09
CA LYS A 47 -10.09 3.15 15.21
C LYS A 47 -11.23 2.12 15.07
N ARG A 48 -12.20 2.36 14.20
CA ARG A 48 -13.40 1.50 14.03
C ARG A 48 -13.66 1.20 12.54
N HIS A 49 -12.62 0.82 11.82
CA HIS A 49 -12.75 0.38 10.43
C HIS A 49 -13.37 -1.03 10.36
N ARG A 50 -14.02 -1.33 9.22
CA ARG A 50 -14.53 -2.66 8.87
C ARG A 50 -13.68 -3.22 7.73
N PRO A 51 -13.59 -4.55 7.55
CA PRO A 51 -12.91 -5.13 6.40
C PRO A 51 -13.38 -4.50 5.09
N LEU A 52 -12.43 -4.14 4.22
CA LEU A 52 -12.76 -3.67 2.87
C LEU A 52 -13.25 -4.88 2.08
N ARG A 53 -14.45 -4.78 1.52
CA ARG A 53 -14.93 -5.75 0.54
C ARG A 53 -14.45 -5.29 -0.81
N TYR A 54 -13.51 -6.03 -1.38
CA TYR A 54 -13.23 -5.94 -2.79
C TYR A 54 -14.40 -6.61 -3.50
N ASP A 55 -15.12 -5.83 -4.32
CA ASP A 55 -16.08 -6.41 -5.24
C ASP A 55 -15.26 -7.17 -6.29
N ASP A 56 -15.48 -8.48 -6.41
CA ASP A 56 -14.78 -9.42 -7.31
C ASP A 56 -15.08 -9.14 -8.81
N THR A 57 -15.37 -7.90 -9.17
CA THR A 57 -15.59 -7.49 -10.56
C THR A 57 -14.25 -7.22 -11.23
N GLY A 58 -13.54 -8.31 -11.50
CA GLY A 58 -12.49 -8.32 -12.52
C GLY A 58 -13.09 -7.94 -13.88
N ASN A 59 -12.64 -6.80 -14.41
CA ASN A 59 -12.85 -6.38 -15.80
C ASN A 59 -11.51 -6.06 -16.44
#